data_AF-A0A3N9TLN7-F1
#
_entry.id   AF-A0A3N9TLN7-F1
#
_cell.length_a   1.000
_cell.length_b   1.000
_cell.length_c   1.000
_cell.angle_alpha   90.00
_cell.angle_beta   90.00
_cell.angle_gamma   90.00
#
_symmetry.space_group_name_H-M   'P 1'
#
loop_
_entity.id
_entity.type
_entity.pdbx_description
1 polymer ?
#
loop_
_entity_poly.entity_id
_entity_poly.type
_entity_poly.pdbx_seq_one_letter_code
_entity_poly.pdbx_strand_id
1 'polypeptide(L)'
;MSRNNGSGGSLMNSIHDMGGMLCYGPIEYDGGSEAPFRHDWERRTFGIHMLTQLEGMMYPDECRHEMEKMHPVEYLDAPYYEHWLYATENLLFAKGILTREEVAERIEMLRTEMKGEE
;
A
#
# COMPACT_ATOMS: atom_id res chain seq x y z
N MET A 1 -19.17 18.67 -31.60
CA MET A 1 -19.69 17.85 -30.48
C MET A 1 -19.36 16.39 -30.77
N SER A 2 -18.17 15.94 -30.37
CA SER A 2 -17.73 14.56 -30.56
C SER A 2 -18.16 13.74 -29.34
N ARG A 3 -19.00 12.74 -29.56
CA ARG A 3 -19.39 11.76 -28.54
C ARG A 3 -18.20 10.84 -28.35
N ASN A 4 -17.54 10.93 -27.18
CA ASN A 4 -16.52 9.96 -26.84
C ASN A 4 -17.21 8.71 -26.31
N ASN A 5 -17.00 7.61 -27.03
CA ASN A 5 -17.56 6.29 -26.81
C ASN A 5 -17.13 5.76 -25.44
N GLY A 6 -18.08 5.11 -24.76
CA GLY A 6 -17.85 4.46 -23.47
C GLY A 6 -16.76 3.39 -23.54
N SER A 7 -15.86 3.47 -22.57
CA SER A 7 -15.17 2.32 -21.97
C SER A 7 -15.81 2.11 -20.59
N GLY A 8 -17.05 1.63 -20.59
CA GLY A 8 -17.68 1.11 -19.39
C GLY A 8 -17.15 -0.29 -19.11
N GLY A 9 -16.51 -0.48 -17.94
CA GLY A 9 -16.14 -1.80 -17.43
C GLY A 9 -14.64 -2.08 -17.39
N SER A 10 -13.88 -1.30 -16.62
CA SER A 10 -12.70 -1.84 -15.92
C SER A 10 -12.95 -1.64 -14.43
N LEU A 11 -12.33 -2.45 -13.57
CA LEU A 11 -12.24 -2.32 -12.09
C LEU A 11 -13.08 -3.32 -11.25
N MET A 12 -13.03 -4.62 -11.54
CA MET A 12 -13.17 -5.65 -10.48
C MET A 12 -12.27 -6.87 -10.72
N ASN A 13 -12.03 -7.27 -11.98
CA ASN A 13 -11.08 -8.34 -12.30
C ASN A 13 -9.64 -7.77 -12.40
N SER A 14 -9.00 -7.56 -11.25
CA SER A 14 -7.59 -7.15 -11.15
C SER A 14 -6.77 -8.21 -10.41
N ILE A 15 -5.47 -7.99 -10.25
CA ILE A 15 -4.53 -9.01 -9.76
C ILE A 15 -4.80 -9.48 -8.32
N HIS A 16 -5.52 -8.70 -7.52
CA HIS A 16 -5.89 -9.09 -6.16
C HIS A 16 -6.95 -10.22 -6.15
N ASP A 17 -7.72 -10.37 -7.23
CA ASP A 17 -8.73 -11.42 -7.40
C ASP A 17 -8.08 -12.69 -7.98
N MET A 18 -7.23 -13.33 -7.18
CA MET A 18 -6.52 -14.57 -7.56
C MET A 18 -7.31 -15.84 -7.24
N GLY A 19 -8.57 -15.72 -6.82
CA GLY A 19 -9.41 -16.85 -6.44
C GLY A 19 -9.58 -17.83 -7.61
N GLY A 20 -9.06 -19.06 -7.43
CA GLY A 20 -9.15 -20.10 -8.46
C GLY A 20 -8.10 -20.02 -9.58
N MET A 21 -7.12 -19.12 -9.49
CA MET A 21 -5.98 -19.13 -10.40
C MET A 21 -5.06 -20.33 -10.15
N LEU A 22 -4.47 -20.84 -11.23
CA LEU A 22 -3.48 -21.93 -11.21
C LEU A 22 -2.08 -21.35 -11.48
N CYS A 23 -1.04 -22.16 -11.30
CA CYS A 23 0.37 -21.85 -11.65
C CYS A 23 1.20 -21.04 -10.63
N TYR A 24 0.82 -20.98 -9.35
CA TYR A 24 1.65 -20.39 -8.27
C TYR A 24 2.53 -21.42 -7.53
N GLY A 25 2.39 -22.71 -7.85
CA GLY A 25 3.12 -23.78 -7.17
C GLY A 25 2.57 -24.13 -5.78
N PRO A 26 3.12 -25.17 -5.14
CA PRO A 26 2.79 -25.52 -3.76
C PRO A 26 3.35 -24.45 -2.80
N ILE A 27 2.60 -24.15 -1.73
CA ILE A 27 3.05 -23.28 -0.65
C ILE A 27 3.79 -24.13 0.39
N GLU A 28 5.02 -23.75 0.71
CA GLU A 28 5.73 -24.31 1.87
C GLU A 28 5.22 -23.65 3.14
N TYR A 29 4.33 -24.33 3.86
CA TYR A 29 3.82 -23.84 5.14
C TYR A 29 4.81 -24.16 6.26
N ASP A 30 5.29 -23.13 6.95
CA ASP A 30 6.31 -23.23 7.99
C ASP A 30 5.77 -23.64 9.37
N GLY A 31 4.47 -23.93 9.48
CA GLY A 31 3.82 -24.24 10.76
C GLY A 31 3.40 -23.00 11.57
N GLY A 32 3.44 -21.80 10.99
CA GLY A 32 3.08 -20.55 11.65
C GLY A 32 4.19 -20.00 12.54
N SER A 33 5.45 -20.33 12.23
CA SER A 33 6.62 -19.82 12.95
C SER A 33 7.07 -18.44 12.47
N GLU A 34 6.56 -18.00 11.32
CA GLU A 34 6.91 -16.73 10.69
C GLU A 34 6.57 -15.56 11.61
N ALA A 35 7.55 -14.66 11.77
CA ALA A 35 7.36 -13.44 12.53
C ALA A 35 6.32 -12.56 11.81
N PRO A 36 5.32 -12.00 12.52
CA PRO A 36 4.33 -11.10 11.90
C PRO A 36 4.93 -9.88 11.21
N PHE A 37 6.15 -9.50 11.61
CA PHE A 37 6.91 -8.41 11.03
C PHE A 37 8.36 -8.87 10.87
N ARG A 38 8.85 -8.84 9.63
CA ARG A 38 10.23 -9.14 9.21
C ARG A 38 11.14 -7.93 9.38
N HIS A 39 10.59 -6.72 9.28
CA HIS A 39 11.33 -5.47 9.44
C HIS A 39 10.62 -4.50 10.38
N ASP A 40 11.39 -3.65 11.06
CA ASP A 40 10.83 -2.66 12.00
C ASP A 40 9.90 -1.64 11.33
N TRP A 41 10.12 -1.34 10.04
CA TRP A 41 9.26 -0.42 9.30
C TRP A 41 7.83 -0.97 9.13
N GLU A 42 7.67 -2.29 9.02
CA GLU A 42 6.36 -2.94 8.85
C GLU A 42 5.49 -2.74 10.10
N ARG A 43 6.10 -2.82 11.29
CA ARG A 43 5.43 -2.51 12.57
C ARG A 43 4.95 -1.07 12.62
N ARG A 44 5.79 -0.13 12.15
CA ARG A 44 5.46 1.30 12.11
C ARG A 44 4.33 1.57 11.12
N THR A 45 4.40 0.99 9.92
CA THR A 45 3.35 1.10 8.89
C THR A 45 2.02 0.58 9.42
N PHE A 46 2.01 -0.60 10.06
CA PHE A 46 0.80 -1.13 10.70
C PHE A 46 0.22 -0.14 11.72
N GLY A 47 1.06 0.38 12.63
CA GLY A 47 0.63 1.34 13.65
C GLY A 47 0.03 2.61 13.04
N ILE A 48 0.70 3.21 12.05
CA ILE A 48 0.23 4.40 11.34
C ILE A 48 -1.11 4.11 10.66
N HIS A 49 -1.21 3.03 9.90
CA HIS A 49 -2.41 2.62 9.18
C HIS A 49 -3.61 2.43 10.12
N MET A 50 -3.40 1.76 11.26
CA MET A 50 -4.44 1.58 12.27
C MET A 50 -4.89 2.90 12.89
N LEU A 51 -3.94 3.77 13.27
CA LEU A 51 -4.25 5.06 13.88
C LEU A 51 -5.00 5.98 12.91
N THR A 52 -4.59 6.05 11.65
CA THR A 52 -5.29 6.85 10.64
C THR A 52 -6.74 6.40 10.43
N GLN A 53 -7.01 5.09 10.55
CA GLN A 53 -8.37 4.58 10.46
C GLN A 53 -9.18 4.86 11.71
N LEU A 54 -8.58 4.71 12.90
CA LEU A 54 -9.23 5.02 14.18
C LEU A 54 -9.61 6.49 14.29
N GLU A 55 -8.77 7.39 13.77
CA GLU A 55 -9.04 8.84 13.71
C GLU A 55 -10.02 9.22 12.59
N GLY A 56 -10.53 8.24 11.82
CA GLY A 56 -11.51 8.48 10.76
C GLY A 56 -10.93 9.21 9.53
N MET A 57 -9.60 9.25 9.39
CA MET A 57 -8.95 9.85 8.23
C MET A 57 -9.20 9.02 6.97
N MET A 58 -9.33 7.70 7.12
CA MET A 58 -9.65 6.76 6.05
C MET A 58 -10.35 5.51 6.57
N TYR A 59 -11.02 4.79 5.66
CA TYR A 59 -11.75 3.57 5.97
C TYR A 59 -11.15 2.34 5.26
N PRO A 60 -11.37 1.12 5.80
CA PRO A 60 -10.81 -0.10 5.21
C PRO A 60 -11.16 -0.30 3.73
N ASP A 61 -12.37 0.05 3.33
CA ASP A 61 -12.84 -0.11 1.95
C ASP A 61 -12.13 0.85 0.98
N GLU A 62 -11.87 2.09 1.43
CA GLU A 62 -11.04 3.03 0.66
C GLU A 62 -9.62 2.50 0.51
N CYS A 63 -9.06 1.92 1.57
CA CYS A 63 -7.73 1.35 1.56
C CYS A 63 -7.62 0.17 0.58
N ARG A 64 -8.57 -0.77 0.61
CA ARG A 64 -8.63 -1.89 -0.34
C ARG A 64 -8.71 -1.38 -1.76
N HIS A 65 -9.64 -0.47 -2.02
CA HIS A 65 -9.79 0.13 -3.33
C HIS A 65 -8.52 0.82 -3.82
N GLU A 66 -7.75 1.48 -2.93
CA GLU A 66 -6.49 2.10 -3.29
C GLU A 66 -5.38 1.08 -3.57
N MET A 67 -5.26 0.02 -2.77
CA MET A 67 -4.32 -1.09 -3.02
C MET A 67 -4.58 -1.77 -4.37
N GLU A 68 -5.84 -1.92 -4.77
CA GLU A 68 -6.24 -2.55 -6.03
C GLU A 68 -5.83 -1.75 -7.28
N LYS A 69 -5.44 -0.48 -7.12
CA LYS A 69 -4.92 0.39 -8.19
C LYS A 69 -3.43 0.21 -8.45
N MET A 70 -2.70 -0.48 -7.57
CA MET A 70 -1.28 -0.76 -7.78
C MET A 70 -1.06 -1.48 -9.12
N HIS A 71 0.08 -1.21 -9.76
CA HIS A 71 0.42 -1.93 -10.98
C HIS A 71 0.53 -3.43 -10.68
N PRO A 72 -0.05 -4.34 -11.50
CA PRO A 72 -0.11 -5.76 -11.16
C PRO A 72 1.22 -6.43 -10.83
N VAL A 73 2.29 -6.00 -11.49
CA VAL A 73 3.65 -6.51 -11.22
C VAL A 73 4.14 -6.04 -9.85
N GLU A 74 3.91 -4.76 -9.51
CA GLU A 74 4.32 -4.20 -8.22
C GLU A 74 3.52 -4.84 -7.08
N TYR A 75 2.23 -5.09 -7.29
CA TYR A 75 1.38 -5.78 -6.30
C TYR A 75 1.86 -7.21 -5.97
N LEU A 76 2.44 -7.92 -6.94
CA LEU A 76 2.94 -9.28 -6.72
C LEU A 76 4.36 -9.31 -6.13
N ASP A 77 5.17 -8.29 -6.43
CA ASP A 77 6.56 -8.20 -5.98
C ASP A 77 6.70 -7.56 -4.60
N ALA A 78 5.77 -6.65 -4.26
CA ALA A 78 5.82 -5.89 -3.03
C ALA A 78 5.49 -6.75 -1.79
N PRO A 79 6.21 -6.57 -0.67
CA PRO A 79 5.84 -7.13 0.62
C PRO A 79 4.44 -6.66 1.05
N TYR A 80 3.74 -7.49 1.82
CA TYR A 80 2.36 -7.22 2.23
C TYR A 80 2.13 -5.84 2.86
N TYR A 81 3.02 -5.40 3.76
CA TYR A 81 2.92 -4.10 4.42
C TYR A 81 3.28 -2.92 3.51
N GLU A 82 3.91 -3.15 2.36
CA GLU A 82 4.14 -2.09 1.38
C GLU A 82 2.83 -1.68 0.69
N HIS A 83 1.90 -2.63 0.48
CA HIS A 83 0.54 -2.29 0.01
C HIS A 83 -0.19 -1.36 0.99
N TRP A 84 -0.03 -1.60 2.29
CA TRP A 84 -0.62 -0.77 3.33
C TRP A 84 -0.01 0.63 3.35
N LEU A 85 1.32 0.74 3.20
CA LEU A 85 2.00 2.02 3.09
C LEU A 85 1.51 2.80 1.87
N TYR A 86 1.51 2.16 0.70
CA TYR A 86 1.04 2.72 -0.58
C TYR A 86 -0.35 3.32 -0.47
N ALA A 87 -1.33 2.54 0.04
CA ALA A 87 -2.70 2.99 0.15
C ALA A 87 -2.86 4.12 1.18
N THR A 88 -2.16 4.02 2.31
CA THR A 88 -2.19 5.06 3.35
C THR A 88 -1.67 6.39 2.81
N GLU A 89 -0.49 6.40 2.19
CA GLU A 89 0.11 7.60 1.63
C GLU A 89 -0.81 8.24 0.58
N ASN A 90 -1.27 7.45 -0.40
CA ASN A 90 -2.11 7.98 -1.47
C ASN A 90 -3.46 8.51 -0.96
N LEU A 91 -4.08 7.88 0.03
CA LEU A 91 -5.32 8.40 0.62
C LEU A 91 -5.10 9.67 1.42
N LEU A 92 -4.02 9.75 2.21
CA LEU A 92 -3.68 10.97 2.95
C LEU A 92 -3.36 12.14 2.00
N PHE A 93 -2.67 11.86 0.89
CA PHE A 93 -2.44 12.85 -0.17
C PHE A 93 -3.74 13.27 -0.87
N ALA A 94 -4.58 12.31 -1.27
CA ALA A 94 -5.84 12.59 -1.95
C ALA A 94 -6.81 13.42 -1.09
N LYS A 95 -6.74 13.26 0.25
CA LYS A 95 -7.53 14.02 1.22
C LYS A 95 -6.87 15.33 1.66
N GLY A 96 -5.67 15.63 1.18
CA GLY A 96 -4.91 16.83 1.53
C GLY A 96 -4.49 16.89 3.01
N ILE A 97 -4.41 15.74 3.67
CA ILE A 97 -3.93 15.63 5.06
C ILE A 97 -2.41 15.74 5.10
N LEU A 98 -1.75 15.22 4.07
CA LEU A 98 -0.33 15.37 3.80
C LEU A 98 -0.14 15.81 2.35
N THR A 99 1.02 16.39 2.07
CA THR A 99 1.52 16.65 0.72
C THR A 99 2.72 15.76 0.41
N ARG A 100 2.97 15.52 -0.87
CA ARG A 100 4.14 14.73 -1.30
C ARG A 100 5.43 15.45 -0.97
N GLU A 101 5.39 16.79 -1.01
CA GLU A 101 6.47 17.69 -0.68
C GLU A 101 6.86 17.58 0.80
N GLU A 102 5.89 17.63 1.73
CA GLU A 102 6.16 17.44 3.17
C GLU A 102 6.83 16.10 3.47
N VAL A 103 6.38 15.03 2.82
CA VAL A 103 6.98 13.69 2.97
C VAL A 103 8.39 13.66 2.40
N ALA A 104 8.61 14.23 1.21
CA ALA A 104 9.94 14.29 0.59
C ALA A 104 10.94 15.09 1.43
N GLU A 105 10.53 16.26 1.94
CA GLU A 105 11.33 17.07 2.85
C GLU A 105 11.70 16.29 4.12
N ARG A 106 10.74 15.54 4.69
CA ARG A 106 11.00 14.72 5.87
C ARG A 106 11.99 13.59 5.59
N ILE A 107 11.90 12.95 4.43
CA ILE A 107 12.85 11.91 4.01
C ILE A 107 14.26 12.48 3.90
N GLU A 108 14.44 13.65 3.29
CA GLU A 108 15.77 14.27 3.18
C GLU A 108 16.34 14.71 4.53
N MET A 109 15.49 15.22 5.44
CA MET A 109 15.91 15.52 6.81
C MET A 109 16.43 14.27 7.52
N LEU A 110 15.65 13.18 7.51
CA LEU A 110 16.05 11.92 8.15
C LEU A 110 17.32 11.33 7.53
N ARG A 111 17.47 11.42 6.20
CA ARG A 111 18.70 10.97 5.51
C ARG A 111 19.92 11.78 5.94
N THR A 112 19.75 13.09 6.16
CA THR A 112 20.83 13.97 6.61
C THR A 112 21.22 13.68 8.06
N GLU A 113 20.23 13.49 8.93
CA GLU A 113 20.44 13.09 10.34
C GLU A 113 21.24 11.78 10.41
N MET A 114 20.87 10.75 9.65
CA MET A 114 21.58 9.47 9.61
C MET A 114 23.04 9.57 9.14
N LYS A 115 23.36 10.53 8.25
CA LYS A 115 24.73 10.74 7.76
C LYS A 115 25.60 11.53 8.74
N GLY A 116 24.99 12.27 9.66
CA GLY A 116 25.71 13.07 10.66
C GLY A 116 26.10 12.29 11.93
N GLU A 117 25.66 11.04 12.03
CA GLU A 117 25.93 10.13 13.16
C GLU A 117 27.13 9.18 12.92
N GLU A 118 27.78 9.27 11.75
CA GLU A 118 29.05 8.59 11.40
C GLU A 118 30.27 9.48 11.62
#